data_AF-A0A538L9M9-F1
#
_entry.id   AF-A0A538L9M9-F1
#
_cell.length_a   1.000
_cell.length_b   1.000
_cell.length_c   1.000
_cell.angle_alpha   90.00
_cell.angle_beta   90.00
_cell.angle_gamma   90.00
#
_symmetry.space_group_name_H-M   'P 1'
#
loop_
_entity.id
_entity.type
_entity.pdbx_description
1 polymer ?
#
loop_
_entity_poly.entity_id
_entity_poly.type
_entity_poly.pdbx_seq_one_letter_code
_entity_poly.pdbx_strand_id
1 'polypeptide(L)'
;MTAYVSPAGNDTILGLDTRGAALDATATGPVAYSIGGLPPNTLFHLIAWNGSGAGTNVDYGFIDSGGGGTADFSVPVDGIFALTDAPLGSLPG
;
A
#
# COMPACT_ATOMS: atom_id res chain seq x y z
N MET A 1 7.52 4.51 6.75
CA MET A 1 7.42 3.29 5.91
C MET A 1 8.30 2.22 6.51
N THR A 2 7.88 0.96 6.45
CA THR A 2 8.68 -0.20 6.86
C THR A 2 8.47 -1.34 5.88
N ALA A 3 9.47 -2.19 5.72
CA ALA A 3 9.42 -3.38 4.88
C ALA A 3 9.64 -4.62 5.76
N TYR A 4 8.98 -5.72 5.41
CA TYR A 4 9.09 -6.99 6.08
C TYR A 4 9.16 -8.11 5.04
N VAL A 5 10.08 -9.04 5.23
CA VAL A 5 10.19 -10.27 4.45
C VAL A 5 9.77 -11.43 5.34
N SER A 6 8.73 -12.16 4.94
CA SER A 6 8.27 -13.34 5.67
C SER A 6 9.29 -14.49 5.61
N PRO A 7 9.24 -15.47 6.53
CA PRO A 7 10.08 -16.68 6.43
C PRO A 7 9.87 -17.47 5.13
N ALA A 8 8.72 -17.29 4.47
CA ALA A 8 8.40 -17.90 3.19
C ALA A 8 8.92 -17.09 1.98
N GLY A 9 9.55 -15.94 2.21
CA GLY A 9 10.16 -15.10 1.17
C GLY A 9 9.26 -14.01 0.58
N ASN A 10 8.00 -13.91 1.02
CA ASN A 10 7.07 -12.86 0.58
C ASN A 10 7.44 -11.51 1.21
N ASP A 11 7.39 -10.46 0.41
CA ASP A 11 7.59 -9.06 0.76
C ASP A 11 6.28 -8.38 1.20
N THR A 12 6.37 -7.53 2.21
CA THR A 12 5.28 -6.64 2.64
C THR A 12 5.84 -5.27 2.97
N ILE A 13 5.30 -4.24 2.34
CA ILE A 13 5.63 -2.84 2.58
C ILE A 13 4.43 -2.18 3.24
N LEU A 14 4.66 -1.54 4.40
CA LEU A 14 3.67 -0.75 5.11
C LEU A 14 4.03 0.73 5.06
N GLY A 15 3.06 1.55 4.67
CA GLY A 15 3.23 3.00 4.58
C GLY A 15 2.04 3.78 5.12
N LEU A 16 2.36 4.96 5.64
CA LEU A 16 1.44 5.98 6.12
C LEU A 16 2.09 7.32 5.82
N ASP A 17 1.31 8.25 5.29
CA ASP A 17 1.77 9.62 5.08
C ASP A 17 1.68 10.42 6.39
N THR A 18 2.75 11.12 6.76
CA THR A 18 2.76 11.95 7.97
C THR A 18 1.76 13.09 7.92
N ARG A 19 1.31 13.50 6.73
CA ARG A 19 0.28 14.53 6.54
C ARG A 19 -1.11 14.06 6.99
N GLY A 20 -1.36 12.75 7.02
CA GLY A 20 -2.60 12.18 7.58
C GLY A 20 -2.72 12.34 9.11
N ALA A 21 -1.69 12.86 9.78
CA ALA A 21 -1.75 13.19 11.21
C ALA A 21 -2.41 14.55 11.50
N ALA A 22 -2.73 15.35 10.48
CA ALA A 22 -3.32 16.68 10.67
C ALA A 22 -4.82 16.58 10.99
N LEU A 23 -5.20 17.00 12.21
CA LEU A 23 -6.60 16.95 12.68
C LEU A 23 -7.53 17.94 11.96
N ASP A 24 -6.97 19.04 11.44
CA ASP A 24 -7.72 20.22 11.02
C ASP A 24 -7.67 20.50 9.51
N ALA A 25 -6.94 19.68 8.74
CA ALA A 25 -6.86 19.79 7.30
C ALA A 25 -7.57 18.60 6.68
N THR A 26 -8.64 18.83 5.91
CA THR A 26 -9.26 17.81 5.07
C THR A 26 -8.24 17.42 4.00
N ALA A 27 -7.35 16.50 4.33
CA ALA A 27 -6.28 16.08 3.45
C ALA A 27 -6.91 15.16 2.39
N THR A 28 -7.43 15.78 1.33
CA THR A 28 -8.41 15.15 0.41
C THR A 28 -7.76 14.63 -0.87
N GLY A 29 -6.43 14.56 -0.92
CA GLY A 29 -5.68 14.21 -2.12
C GLY A 29 -5.06 12.82 -2.06
N PRO A 30 -5.06 12.05 -3.16
CA PRO A 30 -4.19 10.89 -3.29
C PRO A 30 -2.71 11.33 -3.27
N VAL A 31 -1.88 10.51 -2.63
CA VAL A 31 -0.43 10.63 -2.61
C VAL A 31 0.15 9.55 -3.51
N ALA A 32 1.00 9.96 -4.45
CA ALA A 32 1.72 9.05 -5.32
C ALA A 32 2.92 8.44 -4.59
N TYR A 33 3.07 7.12 -4.72
CA TYR A 33 4.20 6.35 -4.21
C TYR A 33 4.89 5.64 -5.36
N SER A 34 6.21 5.53 -5.27
CA SER A 34 7.06 4.72 -6.14
C SER A 34 8.00 3.92 -5.26
N ILE A 35 7.82 2.60 -5.25
CA ILE A 35 8.58 1.67 -4.39
C ILE A 35 9.51 0.87 -5.27
N GLY A 36 10.80 1.19 -5.22
CA GLY A 36 11.87 0.46 -5.90
C GLY A 36 12.50 -0.63 -5.02
N GLY A 37 13.28 -1.51 -5.66
CA GLY A 37 13.99 -2.60 -4.99
C GLY A 37 13.13 -3.85 -4.76
N LEU A 38 11.96 -3.92 -5.39
CA LEU A 38 11.10 -5.10 -5.37
C LEU A 38 11.61 -6.17 -6.35
N PRO A 39 11.29 -7.45 -6.12
CA PRO A 39 11.43 -8.50 -7.13
C PRO A 39 10.80 -8.06 -8.47
N PRO A 40 11.50 -8.19 -9.60
CA PRO A 40 10.99 -7.75 -10.89
C PRO A 40 9.86 -8.67 -11.41
N ASN A 41 8.91 -8.10 -12.15
CA ASN A 41 7.74 -8.77 -12.74
C ASN A 41 6.93 -9.57 -11.70
N THR A 42 6.74 -9.00 -10.51
CA THR A 42 6.02 -9.63 -9.41
C THR A 42 4.77 -8.82 -9.11
N LEU A 43 3.65 -9.53 -8.91
CA LEU A 43 2.38 -8.92 -8.57
C LEU A 43 2.28 -8.72 -7.07
N PHE A 44 2.04 -7.47 -6.68
CA PHE A 44 1.79 -7.07 -5.30
C PHE A 44 0.34 -6.64 -5.15
N HIS A 45 -0.36 -7.20 -4.17
CA HIS A 45 -1.68 -6.75 -3.77
C HIS A 45 -1.56 -5.45 -2.95
N LEU A 46 -2.24 -4.41 -3.40
CA LEU A 46 -2.36 -3.14 -2.68
C LEU A 46 -3.69 -3.08 -1.93
N ILE A 47 -3.59 -2.92 -0.62
CA ILE A 47 -4.73 -2.69 0.28
C ILE A 47 -4.47 -1.44 1.10
N ALA A 48 -5.52 -0.68 1.43
CA ALA A 48 -5.41 0.43 2.36
C ALA A 48 -6.54 0.46 3.39
N TRP A 49 -6.19 0.70 4.65
CA TRP A 49 -7.15 1.08 5.67
C TRP A 49 -7.44 2.57 5.58
N ASN A 50 -8.71 2.94 5.78
CA ASN A 50 -9.22 4.31 5.65
C ASN A 50 -9.05 4.93 4.25
N GLY A 51 -8.96 4.09 3.20
CA GLY A 51 -8.86 4.54 1.81
C GLY A 51 -10.09 5.30 1.27
N SER A 52 -11.21 5.28 2.00
CA SER A 52 -12.43 6.03 1.67
C SER A 52 -12.76 7.12 2.70
N GLY A 53 -11.94 7.28 3.74
CA GLY A 53 -12.29 8.11 4.91
C GLY A 53 -13.30 7.47 5.86
N ALA A 54 -13.73 6.22 5.61
CA ALA A 54 -14.75 5.53 6.42
C ALA A 54 -14.17 4.63 7.51
N GLY A 55 -12.85 4.59 7.69
CA GLY A 55 -12.21 3.69 8.66
C GLY A 55 -12.30 2.20 8.31
N THR A 56 -12.54 1.87 7.03
CA THR A 56 -12.63 0.48 6.52
C THR A 56 -11.46 0.15 5.61
N ASN A 57 -11.29 -1.14 5.30
CA ASN A 57 -10.33 -1.58 4.29
C ASN A 57 -10.86 -1.29 2.88
N VAL A 58 -9.94 -0.93 1.98
CA VAL A 58 -10.16 -0.76 0.55
C VAL A 58 -9.13 -1.61 -0.18
N ASP A 59 -9.62 -2.43 -1.10
CA ASP A 59 -8.80 -3.24 -2.00
C ASP A 59 -8.59 -2.46 -3.31
N TYR A 60 -7.33 -2.20 -3.68
CA TYR A 60 -6.95 -1.52 -4.93
C TYR A 60 -6.50 -2.50 -6.03
N GLY A 61 -6.47 -3.80 -5.74
CA GLY A 61 -6.03 -4.85 -6.65
C GLY A 61 -4.52 -5.03 -6.72
N PHE A 62 -4.06 -5.64 -7.82
CA PHE A 62 -2.65 -5.96 -8.02
C PHE A 62 -1.90 -4.86 -8.77
N ILE A 63 -0.68 -4.58 -8.31
CA ILE A 63 0.30 -3.71 -8.94
C ILE A 63 1.49 -4.57 -9.37
N ASP A 64 1.92 -4.40 -10.63
CA ASP A 64 3.10 -5.08 -11.17
C ASP A 64 4.35 -4.23 -10.93
N SER A 65 5.40 -4.82 -10.38
CA SER A 65 6.71 -4.17 -10.20
C SER A 65 7.49 -3.98 -11.52
N GLY A 66 7.02 -4.59 -12.61
CA GLY A 66 7.64 -4.56 -13.93
C GLY A 66 9.09 -5.06 -13.94
N GLY A 67 9.74 -4.97 -15.11
CA GLY A 67 11.12 -5.44 -15.26
C GLY A 67 12.16 -4.68 -14.42
N GLY A 68 11.81 -3.49 -13.93
CA GLY A 68 12.68 -2.64 -13.10
C GLY A 68 12.54 -2.85 -11.60
N GLY A 69 11.61 -3.71 -11.14
CA GLY A 69 11.38 -3.91 -9.69
C GLY A 69 10.85 -2.67 -8.99
N THR A 70 9.99 -1.91 -9.66
CA THR A 70 9.38 -0.67 -9.18
C THR A 70 7.85 -0.75 -9.27
N ALA A 71 7.17 -0.55 -8.15
CA ALA A 71 5.71 -0.46 -8.09
C ALA A 71 5.28 0.99 -7.90
N ASP A 72 4.43 1.48 -8.81
CA ASP A 72 3.87 2.83 -8.78
C ASP A 72 2.37 2.77 -8.49
N PHE A 73 1.91 3.54 -7.51
CA PHE A 73 0.49 3.58 -7.11
C PHE A 73 0.14 4.88 -6.38
N SER A 74 -1.14 5.05 -6.07
CA SER A 74 -1.61 6.18 -5.28
C SER A 74 -2.65 5.76 -4.26
N VAL A 75 -2.52 6.27 -3.04
CA VAL A 75 -3.48 6.07 -1.95
C VAL A 75 -3.81 7.40 -1.28
N PRO A 76 -5.00 7.56 -0.68
CA PRO A 76 -5.31 8.77 0.08
C PRO A 76 -4.28 9.04 1.17
N VAL A 77 -4.00 10.31 1.39
CA VAL A 77 -3.08 10.79 2.43
C VAL A 77 -3.46 10.37 3.85
N ASP A 78 -4.75 10.17 4.11
CA ASP A 78 -5.27 9.71 5.41
C ASP A 78 -5.33 8.18 5.53
N GLY A 79 -4.84 7.46 4.51
CA GLY A 79 -4.84 6.01 4.43
C GLY A 79 -3.52 5.39 4.92
N ILE A 80 -3.63 4.24 5.58
CA ILE A 80 -2.49 3.34 5.82
C ILE A 80 -2.53 2.28 4.74
N PHE A 81 -1.46 2.08 3.99
CA PHE A 81 -1.41 1.06 2.94
C PHE A 81 -0.49 -0.10 3.30
N ALA A 82 -0.82 -1.28 2.76
CA ALA A 82 0.07 -2.42 2.64
C ALA A 82 0.19 -2.81 1.17
N LEU A 83 1.42 -3.01 0.71
CA LEU A 83 1.75 -3.56 -0.60
C LEU A 83 2.45 -4.90 -0.37
N THR A 84 1.88 -6.01 -0.83
CA THR A 84 2.41 -7.35 -0.51
C THR A 84 2.20 -8.38 -1.61
N ASP A 85 3.16 -9.27 -1.82
CA ASP A 85 3.01 -10.46 -2.67
C ASP A 85 2.59 -11.70 -1.85
N ALA A 86 2.41 -11.55 -0.54
CA ALA A 86 1.91 -12.61 0.31
C ALA A 86 0.43 -12.90 -0.01
N PRO A 87 0.00 -14.18 -0.04
CA PRO A 87 -1.39 -14.52 -0.24
C PRO A 87 -2.28 -13.88 0.83
N LEU A 88 -3.29 -13.12 0.40
CA LEU A 88 -4.28 -12.55 1.28
C LEU A 88 -5.50 -13.47 1.41
N GLY A 89 -6.02 -13.57 2.63
CA GLY A 89 -7.38 -14.08 2.87
C GLY A 89 -8.43 -13.03 2.55
N SER A 90 -9.69 -13.31 2.89
CA SER A 90 -10.76 -12.30 2.79
C SER A 90 -10.46 -11.12 3.71
N LEU A 91 -10.49 -9.90 3.17
CA LEU A 91 -10.32 -8.68 3.96
C LEU A 91 -11.53 -8.49 4.90
N PRO A 92 -11.31 -8.19 6.20
CA PRO A 92 -12.40 -7.80 7.08
C PRO A 92 -12.97 -6.45 6.62
N GLY A 93 -14.30 -6.35 6.62
CA GLY A 93 -15.04 -5.12 6.30
C GLY A 93 -14.97 -4.08 7.40
#